data_AF-A0A954I8E8-F1
#
_entry.id   AF-A0A954I8E8-F1
#
_cell.length_a   1.000
_cell.length_b   1.000
_cell.length_c   1.000
_cell.angle_alpha   90.00
_cell.angle_beta   90.00
_cell.angle_gamma   90.00
#
_symmetry.space_group_name_H-M   'P 1'
#
loop_
_entity.id
_entity.type
_entity.pdbx_description
1 polymer ?
#
loop_
_entity_poly.entity_id
_entity_poly.type
_entity_poly.pdbx_seq_one_letter_code
_entity_poly.pdbx_strand_id
1 'polypeptide(L)'
;KARHLSYTRQRGLPGRVDHVDNQDRIVTVTLFGGIDDELLGEIAKDDITGIAVARESLMTYDPVNDRRKGPVLEILTIDQEPGSSGIQVRIQPDLLLEGYRPGRIVRIYPSAWPVIALPREEEYFGR
;
A
#
# COMPACT_ATOMS: atom_id res chain seq x y z
N LYS A 1 -4.13 -14.22 -16.14
CA LYS A 1 -3.98 -14.29 -14.66
C LYS A 1 -2.53 -14.03 -14.22
N ALA A 2 -1.56 -14.92 -14.51
CA ALA A 2 -0.16 -14.77 -14.06
C ALA A 2 0.48 -13.39 -14.34
N ARG A 3 0.32 -12.84 -15.56
CA ARG A 3 0.86 -11.52 -15.93
C ARG A 3 0.25 -10.35 -15.14
N HIS A 4 -1.02 -10.45 -14.76
CA HIS A 4 -1.68 -9.41 -13.97
C HIS A 4 -1.17 -9.43 -12.51
N LEU A 5 -1.00 -10.62 -11.93
CA LEU A 5 -0.42 -10.79 -10.59
C LEU A 5 1.00 -10.24 -10.55
N SER A 6 1.84 -10.57 -11.54
CA SER A 6 3.22 -10.08 -11.59
C SER A 6 3.31 -8.56 -11.67
N TYR A 7 2.46 -7.91 -12.46
CA TYR A 7 2.47 -6.44 -12.57
C TYR A 7 2.00 -5.75 -11.30
N THR A 8 1.06 -6.35 -10.57
CA THR A 8 0.62 -5.83 -9.27
C THR A 8 1.72 -5.99 -8.23
N ARG A 9 2.42 -7.13 -8.20
CA ARG A 9 3.59 -7.34 -7.30
C ARG A 9 4.69 -6.28 -7.51
N GLN A 10 4.91 -5.84 -8.76
CA GLN A 10 5.87 -4.79 -9.08
C GLN A 10 5.42 -3.39 -8.61
N ARG A 11 4.11 -3.13 -8.59
CA ARG A 11 3.54 -1.80 -8.35
C ARG A 11 3.09 -1.59 -6.91
N GLY A 12 2.73 -2.64 -6.18
CA GLY A 12 2.17 -2.56 -4.83
C GLY A 12 0.63 -2.61 -4.82
N LEU A 13 0.08 -3.02 -3.69
CA LEU A 13 -1.37 -3.07 -3.43
C LEU A 13 -1.90 -1.66 -3.13
N PRO A 14 -2.80 -1.10 -3.95
CA PRO A 14 -3.33 0.23 -3.68
C PRO A 14 -4.38 0.19 -2.56
N GLY A 15 -4.36 1.22 -1.71
CA GLY A 15 -5.35 1.42 -0.68
C GLY A 15 -5.50 2.88 -0.29
N ARG A 16 -6.59 3.20 0.38
CA ARG A 16 -6.87 4.52 0.94
C ARG A 16 -6.60 4.52 2.43
N VAL A 17 -6.00 5.60 2.91
CA VAL A 17 -5.78 5.79 4.34
C VAL A 17 -7.09 6.21 5.00
N ASP A 18 -7.54 5.45 5.98
CA ASP A 18 -8.73 5.74 6.76
C ASP A 18 -8.38 6.58 7.99
N HIS A 19 -7.29 6.24 8.66
CA HIS A 19 -6.87 6.87 9.92
C HIS A 19 -5.35 6.87 10.08
N VAL A 20 -4.83 7.88 10.79
CA VAL A 20 -3.43 7.96 11.20
C VAL A 20 -3.35 8.30 12.69
N ASP A 21 -2.72 7.42 13.45
CA ASP A 21 -2.27 7.70 14.80
C ASP A 21 -0.88 8.34 14.75
N ASN A 22 -0.78 9.60 15.16
CA ASN A 22 0.47 10.35 15.14
C ASN A 22 1.40 10.02 16.31
N GLN A 23 0.87 9.52 17.43
CA GLN A 23 1.67 9.19 18.62
C GLN A 23 2.40 7.86 18.37
N ASP A 24 1.65 6.86 17.94
CA ASP A 24 2.18 5.51 17.73
C ASP A 24 2.69 5.29 16.29
N ARG A 25 2.52 6.26 15.40
CA ARG A 25 2.85 6.18 13.97
C ARG A 25 2.13 5.02 13.27
N ILE A 26 0.84 4.85 13.55
CA ILE A 26 0.04 3.78 12.96
C ILE A 26 -0.80 4.35 11.82
N VAL A 27 -0.66 3.76 10.64
CA VAL A 27 -1.48 4.08 9.46
C VAL A 27 -2.46 2.95 9.23
N THR A 28 -3.75 3.29 9.18
CA THR A 28 -4.84 2.35 8.89
C THR A 28 -5.27 2.52 7.45
N VAL A 29 -5.21 1.46 6.66
CA VAL A 29 -5.42 1.48 5.21
C VAL A 29 -6.45 0.45 4.80
N THR A 30 -7.51 0.86 4.12
CA THR A 30 -8.43 -0.05 3.43
C THR A 30 -7.96 -0.25 1.99
N LEU A 31 -7.73 -1.51 1.61
CA LEU A 31 -7.29 -1.87 0.26
C LEU A 31 -8.44 -1.73 -0.75
N PHE A 32 -8.09 -1.33 -1.98
CA PHE A 32 -9.09 -1.22 -3.03
C PHE A 32 -9.56 -2.58 -3.54
N GLY A 33 -10.81 -2.64 -3.99
CA GLY A 33 -11.39 -3.80 -4.63
C GLY A 33 -10.83 -4.05 -6.04
N GLY A 34 -11.18 -5.19 -6.64
CA GLY A 34 -10.67 -5.59 -7.96
C GLY A 34 -9.23 -6.12 -7.95
N ILE A 35 -8.66 -6.32 -6.75
CA ILE A 35 -7.40 -7.02 -6.53
C ILE A 35 -7.70 -8.52 -6.39
N ASP A 36 -6.84 -9.37 -6.95
CA ASP A 36 -6.94 -10.83 -6.81
C ASP A 36 -6.70 -11.25 -5.35
N ASP A 37 -7.56 -12.13 -4.82
CA ASP A 37 -7.48 -12.62 -3.44
C ASP A 37 -6.13 -13.27 -3.10
N GLU A 38 -5.45 -13.84 -4.10
CA GLU A 38 -4.10 -14.39 -3.94
C GLU A 38 -3.12 -13.31 -3.46
N LEU A 39 -3.21 -12.10 -4.01
CA LEU A 39 -2.31 -10.99 -3.64
C LEU A 39 -2.67 -10.40 -2.29
N LEU A 40 -3.97 -10.37 -1.93
CA LEU A 40 -4.43 -9.92 -0.62
C LEU A 40 -3.94 -10.88 0.48
N GLY A 41 -3.95 -12.19 0.20
CA GLY A 41 -3.46 -13.23 1.10
C GLY A 41 -1.94 -13.24 1.30
N GLU A 42 -1.17 -12.49 0.51
CA GLU A 42 0.28 -12.36 0.69
C GLU A 42 0.67 -11.30 1.73
N ILE A 43 -0.28 -10.51 2.24
CA ILE A 43 -0.05 -9.65 3.41
C ILE A 43 -0.09 -10.54 4.65
N ALA A 44 1.01 -10.56 5.40
CA ALA A 44 1.10 -11.29 6.66
C ALA A 44 1.20 -10.33 7.85
N LYS A 45 0.52 -10.67 8.93
CA LYS A 45 0.72 -10.00 10.23
C LYS A 45 2.15 -10.22 10.69
N ASP A 46 2.69 -9.23 11.41
CA ASP A 46 4.06 -9.18 11.95
C ASP A 46 5.18 -9.12 10.88
N ASP A 47 4.83 -9.13 9.59
CA ASP A 47 5.77 -8.95 8.48
C ASP A 47 6.14 -7.47 8.31
N ILE A 48 7.38 -7.22 7.86
CA ILE A 48 7.88 -5.86 7.59
C ILE A 48 7.49 -5.46 6.16
N THR A 49 6.35 -4.78 6.05
CA THR A 49 5.82 -4.32 4.78
C THR A 49 6.31 -2.91 4.43
N GLY A 50 6.47 -2.62 3.14
CA GLY A 50 6.71 -1.28 2.63
C GLY A 50 5.40 -0.55 2.34
N ILE A 51 5.36 0.75 2.61
CA ILE A 51 4.24 1.63 2.27
C ILE A 51 4.76 2.90 1.56
N ALA A 52 4.26 3.16 0.35
CA ALA A 52 4.61 4.34 -0.44
C ALA A 52 3.38 5.21 -0.71
N VAL A 53 3.56 6.52 -0.74
CA VAL A 53 2.49 7.46 -1.10
C VAL A 53 2.21 7.39 -2.58
N ALA A 54 0.94 7.38 -2.96
CA ALA A 54 0.49 7.36 -4.35
C ALA A 54 -0.52 8.48 -4.63
N ARG A 55 -0.62 8.87 -5.91
CA ARG A 55 -1.64 9.79 -6.41
C ARG A 55 -2.97 9.09 -6.65
N GLU A 56 -4.01 9.86 -6.97
CA GLU A 56 -5.31 9.35 -7.42
C GLU A 56 -5.21 8.46 -8.67
N SER A 57 -4.23 8.74 -9.54
CA SER A 57 -3.87 7.88 -10.69
C SER A 57 -3.06 6.64 -10.30
N LEU A 58 -2.91 6.36 -9.00
CA LEU A 58 -2.05 5.34 -8.40
C LEU A 58 -0.55 5.52 -8.65
N MET A 59 -0.10 6.55 -9.37
CA MET A 59 1.34 6.78 -9.59
C MET A 59 2.05 7.11 -8.28
N THR A 60 3.21 6.50 -8.06
CA THR A 60 4.14 6.79 -6.97
C THR A 60 5.35 7.55 -7.54
N TYR A 61 6.05 8.32 -6.71
CA TYR A 61 7.23 9.09 -7.15
C TYR A 61 8.43 8.18 -7.39
N ASP A 62 9.08 7.73 -6.31
CA ASP A 62 10.20 6.80 -6.37
C ASP A 62 9.99 5.71 -5.31
N PRO A 63 9.25 4.63 -5.62
CA PRO A 63 8.97 3.61 -4.62
C PRO A 63 10.23 2.84 -4.20
N VAL A 64 11.37 2.95 -4.89
CA VAL A 64 12.61 2.31 -4.41
C VAL A 64 13.13 3.05 -3.17
N ASN A 65 12.99 4.37 -3.13
CA ASN A 65 13.52 5.22 -2.06
C ASN A 65 12.45 5.75 -1.08
N ASP A 66 11.20 5.90 -1.52
CA ASP A 66 10.11 6.52 -0.75
C ASP A 66 9.34 5.53 0.13
N ARG A 67 9.48 4.22 -0.10
CA ARG A 67 8.83 3.18 0.72
C ARG A 67 9.31 3.30 2.16
N ARG A 68 8.39 3.58 3.07
CA ARG A 68 8.61 3.45 4.52
C ARG A 68 8.27 2.04 4.95
N LYS A 69 9.10 1.47 5.80
CA LYS A 69 8.98 0.07 6.21
C LYS A 69 8.41 0.01 7.62
N GLY A 70 7.58 -0.98 7.89
CA GLY A 70 6.99 -1.13 9.22
C GLY A 70 6.30 -2.48 9.39
N PRO A 71 6.16 -2.97 10.64
CA PRO A 71 5.39 -4.17 10.90
C PRO A 71 3.91 -3.95 10.57
N VAL A 72 3.28 -4.99 10.02
CA VAL A 72 1.83 -5.12 9.96
C VAL A 72 1.33 -5.52 11.35
N LEU A 73 0.63 -4.61 12.02
CA LEU A 73 0.09 -4.84 13.37
C LEU A 73 -1.19 -5.68 13.33
N GLU A 74 -2.02 -5.46 12.32
CA GLU A 74 -3.35 -6.04 12.24
C GLU A 74 -3.86 -6.10 10.81
N ILE A 75 -4.62 -7.15 10.51
CA ILE A 75 -5.36 -7.33 9.26
C ILE A 75 -6.80 -7.64 9.66
N LEU A 76 -7.73 -6.80 9.23
CA LEU A 76 -9.15 -6.89 9.55
C LEU A 76 -9.96 -7.11 8.28
N THR A 77 -10.97 -7.96 8.38
CA THR A 77 -12.05 -8.02 7.40
C THR A 77 -13.15 -7.07 7.84
N ILE A 78 -13.51 -6.13 6.97
CA ILE A 78 -14.56 -5.13 7.18
C ILE A 78 -15.67 -5.31 6.15
N ASP A 79 -16.81 -4.66 6.38
CA ASP A 79 -17.93 -4.69 5.44
C ASP A 79 -17.49 -4.14 4.07
N GLN A 80 -17.82 -4.89 3.02
CA GLN A 80 -17.39 -4.55 1.67
C GLN A 80 -18.26 -3.42 1.09
N GLU A 81 -17.66 -2.25 0.92
CA GLU A 81 -18.25 -1.13 0.21
C GLU A 81 -17.83 -1.11 -1.28
N PRO A 82 -18.58 -0.41 -2.16
CA PRO A 82 -18.20 -0.24 -3.56
C PRO A 82 -16.77 0.29 -3.73
N GLY A 83 -15.91 -0.49 -4.40
CA GLY A 83 -14.50 -0.14 -4.62
C GLY A 83 -13.55 -0.51 -3.47
N SER A 84 -14.05 -1.12 -2.39
CA SER A 84 -13.25 -1.71 -1.30
C SER A 84 -13.05 -3.22 -1.53
N SER A 85 -11.92 -3.75 -1.08
CA SER A 85 -11.71 -5.21 -1.00
C SER A 85 -12.34 -5.83 0.25
N GLY A 86 -12.77 -5.01 1.22
CA GLY A 86 -13.15 -5.49 2.55
C GLY A 86 -11.95 -5.85 3.43
N ILE A 87 -10.71 -5.57 3.02
CA ILE A 87 -9.50 -5.80 3.81
C ILE A 87 -8.91 -4.47 4.28
N GLN A 88 -8.81 -4.31 5.60
CA GLN A 88 -8.15 -3.18 6.25
C GLN A 88 -6.87 -3.65 6.94
N VAL A 89 -5.82 -2.84 6.84
CA VAL A 89 -4.48 -3.16 7.34
C VAL A 89 -3.99 -2.03 8.25
N ARG A 90 -3.40 -2.38 9.39
CA ARG A 90 -2.73 -1.41 10.28
C ARG A 90 -1.24 -1.63 10.21
N ILE A 91 -0.50 -0.61 9.78
CA ILE A 91 0.94 -0.67 9.57
C ILE A 91 1.59 0.42 10.41
N GLN A 92 2.74 0.11 11.02
CA GLN A 92 3.53 1.09 11.79
C GLN A 92 4.82 1.46 11.04
N PRO A 93 4.78 2.38 10.06
CA PRO A 93 6.00 2.80 9.35
C PRO A 93 7.05 3.42 10.27
N ASP A 94 8.32 3.31 9.86
CA ASP A 94 9.48 3.94 10.48
C ASP A 94 9.39 5.48 10.49
N LEU A 95 8.74 6.06 9.49
CA LEU A 95 8.49 7.49 9.38
C LEU A 95 7.08 7.77 8.86
N LEU A 96 6.36 8.71 9.47
CA LEU A 96 5.11 9.23 8.93
C LEU A 96 5.38 10.29 7.86
N LEU A 97 4.95 10.01 6.63
CA LEU A 97 4.99 10.97 5.53
C LEU A 97 3.71 11.79 5.50
N GLU A 98 3.81 13.03 5.02
CA GLU A 98 2.67 13.94 4.81
C GLU A 98 1.56 13.32 3.92
N GLY A 99 1.96 12.43 3.01
CA GLY A 99 1.03 11.71 2.13
C GLY A 99 0.23 10.60 2.80
N TYR A 100 0.44 10.30 4.09
CA TYR A 100 -0.38 9.34 4.82
C TYR A 100 -1.65 9.96 5.41
N ARG A 101 -1.94 11.25 5.21
CA ARG A 101 -3.17 11.85 5.77
C ARG A 101 -4.44 11.05 5.38
N PRO A 102 -5.45 10.97 6.26
CA PRO A 102 -6.73 10.35 5.94
C PRO A 102 -7.30 10.84 4.61
N GLY A 103 -7.85 9.92 3.82
CA GLY A 103 -8.34 10.15 2.47
C GLY A 103 -7.27 10.08 1.36
N ARG A 104 -5.97 10.07 1.70
CA ARG A 104 -4.90 9.89 0.71
C ARG A 104 -4.74 8.43 0.30
N ILE A 105 -4.03 8.22 -0.81
CA ILE A 105 -3.80 6.90 -1.40
C ILE A 105 -2.34 6.49 -1.14
N VAL A 106 -2.18 5.22 -0.82
CA VAL A 106 -0.88 4.57 -0.63
C VAL A 106 -0.82 3.28 -1.42
N ARG A 107 0.40 2.77 -1.60
CA ARG A 107 0.66 1.41 -2.07
C ARG A 107 1.42 0.63 -1.02
N ILE A 108 0.94 -0.58 -0.74
CA ILE A 108 1.52 -1.52 0.23
C ILE A 108 2.32 -2.59 -0.54
N TYR A 109 3.49 -2.94 -0.03
CA TYR A 109 4.43 -3.89 -0.60
C TYR A 109 4.78 -4.94 0.46
N PRO A 110 4.12 -6.10 0.47
CA PRO A 110 4.52 -7.25 1.29
C PRO A 110 6.02 -7.54 1.17
N SER A 111 6.67 -8.02 2.23
CA SER A 111 8.14 -8.14 2.25
C SER A 111 8.69 -9.08 1.18
N ALA A 112 7.90 -10.08 0.79
CA ALA A 112 8.24 -11.04 -0.26
C ALA A 112 8.26 -10.43 -1.68
N TRP A 113 7.76 -9.20 -1.86
CA TRP A 113 7.62 -8.59 -3.17
C TRP A 113 8.91 -7.91 -3.62
N PRO A 114 9.20 -7.94 -4.93
CA PRO A 114 10.43 -7.38 -5.44
C PRO A 114 10.43 -5.85 -5.33
N VAL A 115 11.62 -5.29 -5.06
CA VAL A 115 11.87 -3.85 -5.15
C VAL A 115 12.36 -3.55 -6.55
N ILE A 116 11.51 -2.95 -7.37
CA ILE A 116 11.77 -2.68 -8.79
C ILE A 116 11.51 -1.20 -9.05
N ALA A 117 12.41 -0.57 -9.80
CA ALA A 117 12.21 0.78 -10.31
C ALA A 117 11.00 0.80 -11.26
N LEU A 118 10.20 1.86 -11.20
CA LEU A 118 9.06 1.98 -12.09
C LEU A 118 9.52 2.13 -13.54
N PRO A 119 8.70 1.72 -14.52
CA PRO A 119 8.86 2.20 -15.88
C PRO A 119 8.87 3.73 -15.88
N ARG A 120 9.70 4.32 -16.74
CA ARG A 120 9.85 5.78 -16.85
C ARG A 120 8.52 6.50 -17.11
N GLU A 121 7.58 5.84 -17.77
CA GLU A 121 6.24 6.36 -18.06
C GLU A 121 5.32 6.39 -16.83
N GLU A 122 5.63 5.61 -15.78
CA GLU A 122 4.86 5.54 -14.54
C GLU A 122 5.50 6.34 -13.39
N GLU A 123 6.74 6.82 -13.57
CA GLU A 123 7.40 7.73 -12.64
C GLU A 123 6.71 9.10 -12.68
N TYR A 124 6.40 9.64 -11.50
CA TYR A 124 5.93 11.01 -11.39
C TYR A 124 7.13 11.97 -11.39
N PHE A 125 7.36 12.68 -12.50
CA PHE A 125 8.29 13.81 -12.49
C PHE A 125 7.50 15.07 -12.13
N GLY A 126 7.74 15.63 -10.95
CA GLY A 126 7.13 16.88 -10.51
C GLY A 126 7.25 17.95 -11.60
N ARG A 127 6.11 18.42 -12.10
CA ARG A 127 6.02 19.70 -12.81
C ARG A 127 5.66 20.79 -11.82
#